data_AF-A0AAE6SN19-F1
#
_entry.id   AF-A0AAE6SN19-F1
#
_cell.length_a   1.000
_cell.length_b   1.000
_cell.length_c   1.000
_cell.angle_alpha   90.00
_cell.angle_beta   90.00
_cell.angle_gamma   90.00
#
_symmetry.space_group_name_H-M   'P 1'
#
loop_
_entity.id
_entity.type
_entity.pdbx_description
1 polymer ?
#
loop_
_entity_poly.entity_id
_entity_poly.type
_entity_poly.pdbx_seq_one_letter_code
_entity_poly.pdbx_strand_id
1 'polypeptide(L)'
;MPHKPHINQKEPLPASEFTYDSLCTRFRRAKSEDTLDIMFTGAMNRIARELSGKERFQAEIAAARALDKCQQDFDRTVQGVERKANHVLKQISTTHRPYNPNDELQRLLSEL
;
A
#
# COMPACT_ATOMS: atom_id res chain seq x y z
N MET A 1 -26.21 -30.98 7.42
CA MET A 1 -26.35 -29.78 8.26
C MET A 1 -25.83 -28.58 7.48
N PRO A 2 -26.61 -27.51 7.28
CA PRO A 2 -26.15 -26.35 6.52
C PRO A 2 -25.25 -25.47 7.40
N HIS A 3 -23.99 -25.29 6.99
CA HIS A 3 -23.08 -24.31 7.57
C HIS A 3 -23.63 -22.91 7.30
N LYS A 4 -24.00 -22.18 8.36
CA LYS A 4 -24.29 -20.74 8.27
C LYS A 4 -22.97 -19.99 8.11
N PRO A 5 -22.82 -19.11 7.11
CA PRO A 5 -21.65 -18.24 7.02
C PRO A 5 -21.67 -17.26 8.21
N HIS A 6 -20.59 -17.24 8.99
CA HIS A 6 -20.35 -16.17 9.96
C HIS A 6 -20.03 -14.89 9.18
N ILE A 7 -21.08 -14.13 8.86
CA ILE A 7 -20.93 -12.74 8.44
C ILE A 7 -20.48 -11.97 9.68
N ASN A 8 -19.18 -11.74 9.78
CA ASN A 8 -18.57 -10.94 10.82
C ASN A 8 -18.95 -9.48 10.55
N GLN A 9 -20.10 -9.05 11.07
CA GLN A 9 -20.55 -7.66 11.00
C GLN A 9 -19.60 -6.82 11.86
N LYS A 10 -18.57 -6.23 11.22
CA LYS A 10 -17.78 -5.18 11.86
C LYS A 10 -18.71 -3.99 12.11
N GLU A 11 -18.84 -3.61 13.38
CA GLU A 11 -19.55 -2.39 13.76
C GLU A 11 -19.02 -1.17 12.99
N PRO A 12 -19.88 -0.20 12.65
CA PRO A 12 -19.44 1.05 12.04
C PRO A 12 -18.44 1.73 12.95
N LEU A 13 -17.25 2.01 12.42
CA LEU A 13 -16.19 2.63 13.22
C LEU A 13 -16.47 4.14 13.35
N PRO A 14 -16.16 4.74 14.51
CA PRO A 14 -16.50 6.13 14.77
C PRO A 14 -15.74 7.06 13.82
N ALA A 15 -16.35 8.20 13.48
CA ALA A 15 -15.74 9.22 12.61
C ALA A 15 -14.35 9.69 13.11
N SER A 16 -14.09 9.60 14.42
CA SER A 16 -12.78 9.87 15.04
C SER A 16 -11.64 9.01 14.50
N GLU A 17 -11.93 7.83 13.95
CA GLU A 17 -10.92 7.01 13.29
C GLU A 17 -10.40 7.63 11.99
N PHE A 18 -11.19 8.45 11.31
CA PHE A 18 -10.85 9.04 10.01
C PHE A 18 -10.27 10.45 10.13
N THR A 19 -9.69 10.77 11.28
CA THR A 19 -8.91 11.99 11.48
C THR A 19 -7.59 11.92 10.71
N TYR A 20 -7.05 13.09 10.35
CA TYR A 20 -5.78 13.22 9.63
C TYR A 20 -4.63 12.49 10.33
N ASP A 21 -4.49 12.64 11.66
CA ASP A 21 -3.39 12.02 12.41
C ASP A 21 -3.51 10.49 12.48
N SER A 22 -4.74 9.98 12.62
CA SER A 22 -5.03 8.55 12.58
C SER A 22 -4.70 7.96 11.20
N LEU A 23 -5.11 8.64 10.14
CA LEU A 23 -4.84 8.20 8.76
C LEU A 23 -3.34 8.27 8.44
N CYS A 24 -2.63 9.34 8.83
CA CYS A 24 -1.18 9.44 8.70
C CYS A 24 -0.45 8.29 9.40
N THR A 25 -0.87 7.96 10.63
CA THR A 25 -0.25 6.88 11.41
C THR A 25 -0.46 5.52 10.74
N ARG A 26 -1.62 5.30 10.12
CA ARG A 26 -1.90 4.08 9.36
C ARG A 26 -1.10 4.05 8.06
N PHE A 27 -1.17 5.09 7.24
CA PHE A 27 -0.50 5.16 5.94
C PHE A 27 1.03 5.08 6.04
N ARG A 28 1.65 5.61 7.11
CA ARG A 28 3.10 5.50 7.33
C ARG A 28 3.61 4.05 7.42
N ARG A 29 2.73 3.09 7.69
CA ARG A 29 3.06 1.65 7.72
C ARG A 29 3.36 1.09 6.33
N ALA A 30 2.89 1.73 5.26
CA ALA A 30 3.16 1.33 3.89
C ALA A 30 4.68 1.29 3.61
N LYS A 31 5.11 0.22 2.94
CA LYS A 31 6.52 0.01 2.57
C LYS A 31 6.80 0.31 1.11
N SER A 32 5.76 0.57 0.32
CA SER A 32 5.81 1.00 -1.08
C SER A 32 4.60 1.87 -1.39
N GLU A 33 4.66 2.59 -2.51
CA GLU A 33 3.54 3.38 -3.02
C GLU A 33 2.35 2.49 -3.39
N ASP A 34 2.59 1.32 -4.02
CA ASP A 34 1.53 0.34 -4.31
C ASP A 34 0.74 -0.06 -3.05
N THR A 35 1.45 -0.27 -1.93
CA THR A 35 0.80 -0.58 -0.65
C THR A 35 0.00 0.62 -0.14
N LEU A 36 0.54 1.83 -0.28
CA LEU A 36 -0.13 3.06 0.14
C LEU A 36 -1.43 3.28 -0.66
N ASP A 37 -1.43 3.01 -1.96
CA ASP A 37 -2.61 3.12 -2.83
C ASP A 37 -3.71 2.14 -2.46
N ILE A 38 -3.35 0.89 -2.15
CA ILE A 38 -4.30 -0.12 -1.65
C ILE A 38 -4.91 0.35 -0.32
N MET A 39 -4.08 0.87 0.59
CA MET A 39 -4.52 1.37 1.89
C MET A 39 -5.46 2.58 1.74
N PHE A 40 -5.14 3.51 0.83
CA PHE A 40 -5.98 4.66 0.55
C PHE A 40 -7.33 4.26 -0.05
N THR A 41 -7.31 3.38 -1.06
CA THR A 41 -8.54 2.85 -1.67
C THR A 41 -9.42 2.15 -0.64
N GLY A 42 -8.82 1.33 0.23
CA GLY A 42 -9.51 0.68 1.34
C GLY A 42 -10.11 1.68 2.33
N ALA A 43 -9.38 2.76 2.66
CA ALA A 43 -9.88 3.83 3.52
C ALA A 43 -11.07 4.57 2.88
N MET A 44 -10.98 4.94 1.60
CA MET A 44 -12.06 5.60 0.87
C MET A 44 -13.33 4.75 0.81
N ASN A 45 -13.19 3.45 0.52
CA ASN A 45 -14.32 2.52 0.52
C ASN A 45 -14.98 2.40 1.90
N ARG A 46 -14.18 2.43 2.98
CA ARG A 46 -14.71 2.43 4.35
C ARG A 46 -15.42 3.74 4.67
N ILE A 47 -14.82 4.88 4.35
CA ILE A 47 -15.44 6.21 4.55
C ILE A 47 -16.79 6.28 3.84
N ALA A 48 -16.84 5.85 2.58
CA ALA A 48 -18.08 5.86 1.79
C ALA A 48 -19.18 4.95 2.33
N ARG A 49 -18.80 3.86 3.03
CA ARG A 49 -19.72 2.91 3.63
C ARG A 49 -20.18 3.31 5.03
N GLU A 50 -19.27 3.87 5.83
CA GLU A 50 -19.46 4.08 7.28
C GLU A 50 -19.91 5.50 7.62
N LEU A 51 -19.63 6.51 6.76
CA LEU A 51 -19.92 7.92 7.03
C LEU A 51 -20.87 8.51 5.98
N SER A 52 -21.58 9.58 6.37
CA SER A 52 -22.45 10.33 5.47
C SER A 52 -22.33 11.84 5.68
N GLY A 53 -22.84 12.62 4.72
CA GLY A 53 -22.91 14.07 4.79
C GLY A 53 -21.58 14.76 5.08
N LYS A 54 -21.58 15.65 6.08
CA LYS A 54 -20.42 16.48 6.44
C LYS A 54 -19.25 15.68 6.98
N GLU A 55 -19.51 14.64 7.77
CA GLU A 55 -18.47 13.80 8.36
C GLU A 55 -17.71 13.03 7.29
N ARG A 56 -18.44 12.48 6.31
CA ARG A 56 -17.85 11.83 5.13
C ARG A 56 -16.91 12.79 4.39
N PHE A 57 -17.40 13.99 4.07
CA PHE A 57 -16.60 14.98 3.33
C PHE A 57 -15.31 15.36 4.08
N GLN A 58 -15.40 15.57 5.39
CA GLN A 58 -14.22 15.88 6.21
C GLN A 58 -13.23 14.70 6.27
N ALA A 59 -13.73 13.47 6.36
CA ALA A 59 -12.91 12.27 6.35
C ALA A 59 -12.21 12.04 5.00
N GLU A 60 -12.89 12.28 3.88
CA GLU A 60 -12.30 12.20 2.53
C GLU A 60 -11.17 13.24 2.37
N ILE A 61 -11.38 14.48 2.84
CA ILE A 61 -10.32 15.51 2.85
C ILE A 61 -9.14 15.07 3.73
N ALA A 62 -9.41 14.55 4.92
CA ALA A 62 -8.37 14.09 5.84
C ALA A 62 -7.54 12.95 5.22
N ALA A 63 -8.20 12.02 4.51
CA ALA A 63 -7.55 10.93 3.79
C ALA A 63 -6.67 11.44 2.65
N ALA A 64 -7.17 12.35 1.82
CA ALA A 64 -6.40 12.94 0.74
C ALA A 64 -5.16 13.69 1.24
N ARG A 65 -5.30 14.47 2.32
CA ARG A 65 -4.16 15.17 2.94
C ARG A 65 -3.14 14.21 3.54
N ALA A 66 -3.59 13.14 4.19
CA ALA A 66 -2.70 12.14 4.77
C ALA A 66 -1.94 11.35 3.68
N LEU A 67 -2.60 11.09 2.54
CA LEU A 67 -1.98 10.48 1.37
C LEU A 67 -0.85 11.36 0.82
N ASP A 68 -1.15 12.63 0.53
CA ASP A 68 -0.17 13.60 0.01
C ASP A 68 1.06 13.71 0.93
N LYS A 69 0.84 13.80 2.25
CA LYS A 69 1.94 13.82 3.22
C LYS A 69 2.82 12.57 3.15
N CYS A 70 2.21 11.39 3.03
CA CYS A 70 2.95 10.13 2.96
C CYS A 70 3.69 9.96 1.64
N GLN A 71 3.11 10.39 0.52
CA GLN A 71 3.79 10.41 -0.78
C GLN A 71 5.02 11.32 -0.75
N GLN A 72 4.89 12.52 -0.19
CA GLN A 72 6.04 13.41 0.01
C GLN A 72 7.12 12.79 0.91
N ASP A 73 6.73 12.01 1.93
CA ASP A 73 7.69 11.31 2.79
C ASP A 73 8.45 10.21 2.03
N PHE A 74 7.81 9.53 1.08
CA PHE A 74 8.48 8.57 0.19
C PHE A 74 9.53 9.24 -0.70
N ASP A 75 9.29 10.46 -1.18
CA ASP A 75 10.21 11.18 -2.07
C ASP A 75 11.34 11.91 -1.33
N ARG A 76 11.05 12.48 -0.16
CA ARG A 76 11.94 13.45 0.49
C ARG A 76 12.76 12.89 1.64
N THR A 77 12.36 11.76 2.22
CA THR A 77 13.08 11.18 3.37
C THR A 77 14.04 10.09 2.92
N VAL A 78 15.18 9.96 3.60
CA VAL A 78 16.16 8.88 3.34
C VAL A 78 15.47 7.51 3.41
N GLN A 79 14.65 7.28 4.44
CA GLN A 79 13.88 6.04 4.58
C GLN A 79 12.87 5.83 3.44
N GLY A 80 12.28 6.90 2.91
CA GLY A 80 11.39 6.87 1.76
C GLY A 80 12.10 6.42 0.49
N VAL A 81 13.25 7.03 0.21
CA VAL A 81 14.11 6.68 -0.93
C VAL A 81 14.60 5.24 -0.83
N GLU A 82 15.03 4.80 0.37
CA GLU A 82 15.40 3.40 0.62
C GLU A 82 14.24 2.44 0.34
N ARG A 83 13.01 2.79 0.74
CA ARG A 83 11.82 1.97 0.45
C ARG A 83 11.56 1.87 -1.05
N LYS A 84 11.66 2.98 -1.80
CA LYS A 84 11.52 2.98 -3.26
C LYS A 84 12.59 2.10 -3.93
N ALA A 85 13.85 2.29 -3.55
CA ALA A 85 14.96 1.48 -4.07
C ALA A 85 14.76 -0.01 -3.79
N ASN A 86 14.42 -0.37 -2.54
CA ASN A 86 14.17 -1.75 -2.15
C ASN A 86 12.96 -2.36 -2.88
N HIS A 87 11.92 -1.58 -3.15
CA HIS A 87 10.77 -2.05 -3.92
C HIS A 87 11.16 -2.41 -5.35
N VAL A 88 11.90 -1.52 -6.03
CA VAL A 88 12.41 -1.75 -7.39
C VAL A 88 13.36 -2.96 -7.41
N LEU A 89 14.31 -3.05 -6.48
CA LEU A 89 15.23 -4.18 -6.38
C LEU A 89 14.51 -5.51 -6.19
N LYS A 90 13.44 -5.53 -5.37
CA LYS A 90 12.61 -6.73 -5.21
C LYS A 90 11.94 -7.13 -6.52
N GLN A 91 11.32 -6.19 -7.23
CA GLN A 91 10.69 -6.46 -8.53
C GLN A 91 11.70 -7.00 -9.56
N ILE A 92 12.91 -6.43 -9.60
CA ILE A 92 14.01 -6.92 -10.44
C ILE A 92 14.42 -8.34 -10.03
N SER A 93 14.60 -8.60 -8.73
CA SER A 93 15.00 -9.92 -8.23
C SER A 93 13.96 -11.02 -8.47
N THR A 94 12.67 -10.67 -8.51
CA THR A 94 11.61 -11.62 -8.87
C THR A 94 11.54 -11.89 -10.38
N THR A 95 12.07 -10.98 -11.20
CA THR A 95 12.00 -11.05 -12.67
C THR A 95 13.26 -11.67 -13.27
N HIS A 96 14.43 -11.43 -12.66
CA HIS A 96 15.68 -12.01 -13.10
C HIS A 96 15.87 -13.42 -12.55
N ARG A 97 16.18 -14.37 -13.43
CA ARG A 97 16.74 -15.66 -13.00
C ARG A 97 18.04 -15.38 -12.23
N PRO A 98 18.27 -16.07 -11.10
CA PRO A 98 19.56 -16.00 -10.43
C PRO A 98 20.66 -16.40 -11.42
N TYR A 99 21.79 -15.68 -11.38
CA TYR A 99 22.94 -15.97 -12.23
C TYR A 99 23.36 -17.44 -12.06
N ASN A 100 23.37 -18.19 -13.17
CA ASN A 100 23.83 -19.56 -13.21
C ASN A 100 25.02 -19.65 -14.18
N PRO A 101 26.23 -19.95 -13.68
CA PRO A 101 27.43 -19.96 -14.52
C PRO A 101 27.36 -21.02 -15.62
N ASN A 102 26.68 -22.14 -15.38
CA ASN A 102 26.52 -23.19 -16.38
C ASN A 102 25.58 -22.76 -17.52
N ASP A 103 24.50 -22.04 -17.20
CA ASP A 103 23.55 -21.54 -18.20
C ASP A 103 24.20 -20.44 -19.07
N GLU A 104 25.02 -19.56 -18.47
CA GLU A 104 25.78 -18.54 -19.22
C GLU A 104 26.88 -19.16 -20.08
N LEU A 105 27.60 -20.17 -19.58
CA LEU A 105 28.59 -20.89 -20.37
C LEU A 105 27.91 -21.59 -21.57
N GLN A 106 26.76 -22.22 -21.35
CA GLN A 106 26.00 -22.85 -22.42
C GLN A 106 25.51 -21.83 -23.46
N ARG A 107 25.05 -20.65 -23.03
CA ARG A 107 24.66 -19.55 -23.93
C ARG A 107 25.85 -19.09 -24.78
N LEU A 108 26.99 -18.79 -24.14
CA LEU A 108 28.20 -18.33 -24.83
C LEU A 108 28.71 -19.35 -25.85
N LEU A 109 28.67 -20.65 -25.51
CA LEU A 109 29.08 -21.72 -26.41
C LEU A 109 28.09 -21.96 -27.55
N SER A 110 26.82 -21.59 -27.39
CA SER A 110 25.81 -21.70 -28.46
C SER A 110 25.83 -20.55 -29.48
N GLU A 111 26.53 -19.45 -29.18
CA GLU A 111 26.72 -18.30 -30.07
C GLU A 111 28.01 -18.39 -30.92
N LEU A 112 28.80 -19.46 -30.74
CA LEU A 112 30.00 -19.84 -31.51
C LEU A 112 29.63 -20.76 -32.69
#